data_AF-A0A971A0A2-F1
#
_entry.id   AF-A0A971A0A2-F1
#
_cell.length_a   1.000
_cell.length_b   1.000
_cell.length_c   1.000
_cell.angle_alpha   90.00
_cell.angle_beta   90.00
_cell.angle_gamma   90.00
#
_symmetry.space_group_name_H-M   'P 1'
#
loop_
_entity.id
_entity.type
_entity.pdbx_description
1 polymer ?
#
loop_
_entity_poly.entity_id
_entity_poly.type
_entity_poly.pdbx_seq_one_letter_code
_entity_poly.pdbx_strand_id
1 'polypeptide(L)'
;MRSFVAPLFKPALATVPIILTALGLYSGRDELGKPYVLSNYYACERRWDDILALGRRLPKGRINVFVNHDVLRALYHTGRLPHDMFTFPLNPLAVAGPEPLERTLAGLLEQNPRTKMAFEYLMACYLLTGKVDKVTENLHRLDDLGYRTPPTLYEEAALIHYVSQRHRPDVGQIKISPETIKRYQRFV
;
A
#
# COMPACT_ATOMS: atom_id res chain seq x y z
N MET A 1 -62.04 47.33 18.02
CA MET A 1 -60.65 47.23 17.53
C MET A 1 -59.81 46.44 18.52
N ARG A 2 -59.52 45.16 18.24
CA ARG A 2 -58.43 44.40 18.87
C ARG A 2 -57.73 43.62 17.76
N SER A 3 -56.49 44.00 17.50
CA SER A 3 -55.64 43.47 16.44
C SER A 3 -55.18 42.06 16.81
N PHE A 4 -55.58 41.07 16.00
CA PHE A 4 -55.01 39.72 16.02
C PHE A 4 -53.76 39.72 15.13
N VAL A 5 -52.60 40.01 15.71
CA VAL A 5 -51.31 39.68 15.07
C VAL A 5 -50.93 38.28 15.55
N ALA A 6 -51.09 37.30 14.68
CA ALA A 6 -50.67 35.92 14.92
C ALA A 6 -49.16 35.85 15.21
N PRO A 7 -48.68 34.97 16.12
CA PRO A 7 -47.25 34.77 16.32
C PRO A 7 -46.73 33.80 15.25
N LEU A 8 -46.67 34.24 14.00
CA LEU A 8 -46.11 33.45 12.88
C LEU A 8 -44.56 33.48 12.87
N PHE A 9 -43.92 33.60 14.04
CA PHE A 9 -42.46 33.68 14.15
C PHE A 9 -41.82 32.62 15.06
N LYS A 10 -42.61 31.73 15.67
CA LYS A 10 -42.09 30.76 16.65
C LYS A 10 -41.48 29.45 16.10
N PRO A 11 -41.90 28.85 14.96
CA PRO A 11 -41.26 27.60 14.50
C PRO A 11 -39.89 27.85 13.83
N ALA A 12 -39.69 29.03 13.24
CA ALA A 12 -38.45 29.37 12.54
C ALA A 12 -37.22 29.39 13.47
N LEU A 13 -37.39 29.83 14.72
CA LEU A 13 -36.28 29.90 15.69
C LEU A 13 -35.81 28.51 16.16
N ALA A 14 -36.72 27.53 16.22
CA ALA A 14 -36.41 26.16 16.64
C ALA A 14 -35.80 25.31 15.51
N THR A 15 -36.08 25.65 14.25
CA THR A 15 -35.48 24.96 13.09
C THR A 15 -34.04 25.37 12.81
N VAL A 16 -33.65 26.60 13.15
CA VAL A 16 -32.27 27.11 12.97
C VAL A 16 -31.21 26.23 13.67
N PRO A 17 -31.31 25.88 14.96
CA PRO A 17 -30.32 25.01 15.60
C PRO A 17 -30.29 23.62 14.98
N ILE A 18 -31.43 23.04 14.59
CA ILE A 18 -31.48 21.73 13.92
C ILE A 18 -30.76 21.77 12.58
N ILE A 19 -30.99 22.82 11.77
CA ILE A 19 -30.32 23.00 10.48
C ILE A 19 -28.82 23.21 10.70
N LEU A 20 -28.41 24.01 11.69
CA LEU A 20 -27.00 24.21 12.02
C LEU A 20 -26.33 22.92 12.51
N THR A 21 -27.00 22.12 13.34
CA THR A 21 -26.51 20.80 13.78
C THR A 21 -26.41 19.83 12.61
N ALA A 22 -27.43 19.77 11.74
CA ALA A 22 -27.42 18.91 10.56
C ALA A 22 -26.32 19.32 9.57
N LEU A 23 -26.13 20.63 9.35
CA LEU A 23 -25.07 21.16 8.51
C LEU A 23 -23.68 20.89 9.10
N GLY A 24 -23.53 21.04 10.43
CA GLY A 24 -22.31 20.71 11.14
C GLY A 24 -21.97 19.21 11.06
N LEU A 25 -22.95 18.33 11.25
CA LEU A 25 -22.78 16.88 11.08
C LEU A 25 -22.49 16.48 9.63
N TYR A 26 -23.12 17.14 8.67
CA TYR A 26 -22.88 16.90 7.25
C TYR A 26 -21.45 17.32 6.86
N SER A 27 -21.03 18.50 7.31
CA SER A 27 -19.70 19.06 7.01
C SER A 27 -18.58 18.37 7.79
N GLY A 28 -18.89 17.84 8.98
CA GLY A 28 -17.98 17.06 9.83
C GLY A 28 -17.98 15.56 9.55
N ARG A 29 -18.72 15.08 8.54
CA ARG A 29 -18.73 13.66 8.19
C ARG A 29 -17.36 13.27 7.65
N ASP A 30 -16.67 12.37 8.35
CA ASP A 30 -15.48 11.72 7.83
C ASP A 30 -15.85 10.83 6.63
N GLU A 31 -15.54 11.29 5.42
CA GLU A 31 -15.78 10.55 4.18
C GLU A 31 -14.96 9.25 4.10
N LEU A 32 -13.91 9.11 4.91
CA LEU A 32 -12.99 7.97 4.89
C LEU A 32 -13.35 6.86 5.88
N GLY A 33 -14.19 7.15 6.88
CA GLY A 33 -14.62 6.14 7.85
C GLY A 33 -15.32 4.93 7.20
N LYS A 34 -16.18 5.18 6.20
CA LYS A 34 -16.87 4.10 5.45
C LYS A 34 -15.89 3.21 4.67
N PRO A 35 -15.01 3.76 3.81
CA PRO A 35 -13.95 2.99 3.16
C PRO A 35 -13.13 2.11 4.11
N TYR A 36 -12.75 2.60 5.29
CA TYR A 36 -11.91 1.83 6.21
C TYR A 36 -12.61 0.60 6.79
N VAL A 37 -13.86 0.76 7.21
CA VAL A 37 -14.67 -0.38 7.68
C VAL A 37 -14.88 -1.39 6.54
N LEU A 38 -15.08 -0.89 5.33
CA LEU A 38 -15.27 -1.71 4.15
C LEU A 38 -14.02 -2.52 3.79
N SER A 39 -12.83 -1.93 3.94
CA SER A 39 -11.54 -2.64 3.79
C SER A 39 -11.45 -3.85 4.71
N ASN A 40 -11.71 -3.65 6.00
CA ASN A 40 -11.69 -4.74 6.98
C ASN A 40 -12.71 -5.84 6.65
N TYR A 41 -13.93 -5.45 6.25
CA TYR A 41 -14.95 -6.41 5.80
C TYR A 41 -14.47 -7.23 4.60
N TYR A 42 -13.92 -6.57 3.56
CA TYR A 42 -13.38 -7.28 2.40
C TYR A 42 -12.20 -8.18 2.75
N ALA A 43 -11.35 -7.79 3.70
CA ALA A 43 -10.22 -8.60 4.15
C ALA A 43 -10.68 -9.87 4.88
N CYS A 44 -11.70 -9.77 5.73
CA CYS A 44 -12.31 -10.93 6.40
C CYS A 44 -12.91 -11.92 5.38
N GLU A 45 -13.61 -11.40 4.37
CA GLU A 45 -14.24 -12.19 3.30
C GLU A 45 -13.24 -12.61 2.20
N ARG A 46 -11.95 -12.27 2.33
CA ARG A 46 -10.89 -12.55 1.33
C ARG A 46 -11.20 -12.01 -0.07
N ARG A 47 -11.93 -10.91 -0.14
CA ARG A 47 -12.30 -10.20 -1.37
C ARG A 47 -11.16 -9.29 -1.83
N TRP A 48 -10.07 -9.92 -2.28
CA TRP A 48 -8.82 -9.21 -2.60
C TRP A 48 -8.98 -8.16 -3.70
N ASP A 49 -9.72 -8.48 -4.77
CA ASP A 49 -9.94 -7.54 -5.87
C ASP A 49 -10.72 -6.29 -5.43
N ASP A 50 -11.66 -6.44 -4.49
CA ASP A 50 -12.42 -5.33 -3.94
C ASP A 50 -11.54 -4.42 -3.06
N ILE A 51 -10.58 -4.99 -2.32
CA ILE A 51 -9.57 -4.21 -1.58
C ILE A 51 -8.70 -3.42 -2.56
N LEU A 52 -8.23 -4.04 -3.65
CA LEU A 52 -7.44 -3.35 -4.67
C LEU A 52 -8.25 -2.24 -5.36
N ALA A 53 -9.53 -2.49 -5.66
CA ALA A 53 -10.43 -1.48 -6.21
C ALA A 53 -10.66 -0.32 -5.23
N LEU A 54 -10.81 -0.61 -3.94
CA LEU A 54 -10.94 0.38 -2.88
C LEU A 54 -9.66 1.22 -2.75
N GLY A 55 -8.49 0.58 -2.70
CA GLY A 55 -7.20 1.25 -2.58
C GLY A 55 -6.92 2.24 -3.72
N ARG A 56 -7.35 1.93 -4.95
CA ARG A 56 -7.23 2.87 -6.10
C ARG A 56 -8.16 4.08 -6.01
N ARG A 57 -9.29 3.96 -5.32
CA ARG A 57 -10.28 5.04 -5.16
C ARG A 57 -9.93 6.00 -4.04
N LEU A 58 -9.09 5.58 -3.08
CA LEU A 58 -8.74 6.41 -1.94
C LEU A 58 -7.79 7.56 -2.36
N PRO A 59 -7.99 8.77 -1.82
CA PRO A 59 -7.11 9.89 -2.11
C PRO A 59 -5.69 9.63 -1.63
N LYS A 60 -4.70 9.98 -2.46
CA LYS A 60 -3.27 9.84 -2.15
C LYS A 60 -2.94 10.53 -0.83
N GLY A 61 -2.11 9.89 -0.01
CA GLY A 61 -1.68 10.42 1.29
C GLY A 61 -2.72 10.33 2.42
N ARG A 62 -3.94 9.87 2.15
CA ARG A 62 -4.96 9.63 3.17
C ARG A 62 -5.21 8.15 3.48
N ILE A 63 -4.44 7.23 2.88
CA ILE A 63 -4.57 5.80 3.22
C ILE A 63 -4.03 5.58 4.63
N ASN A 64 -4.90 5.05 5.52
CA ASN A 64 -4.53 4.73 6.89
C ASN A 64 -3.67 3.44 6.96
N VAL A 65 -3.10 3.17 8.14
CA VAL A 65 -2.22 2.02 8.36
C VAL A 65 -2.92 0.68 8.06
N PHE A 66 -4.18 0.53 8.45
CA PHE A 66 -4.93 -0.72 8.26
C PHE A 66 -5.16 -1.04 6.78
N VAL A 67 -5.60 -0.06 5.99
CA VAL A 67 -5.84 -0.24 4.55
C VAL A 67 -4.52 -0.52 3.82
N ASN A 68 -3.39 0.07 4.25
CA ASN A 68 -2.08 -0.27 3.67
C ASN A 68 -1.77 -1.76 3.84
N HIS A 69 -1.99 -2.31 5.04
CA HIS A 69 -1.78 -3.74 5.29
C HIS A 69 -2.76 -4.61 4.49
N ASP A 70 -4.03 -4.21 4.38
CA ASP A 70 -5.02 -4.94 3.59
C ASP A 70 -4.66 -4.96 2.10
N VAL A 71 -4.20 -3.84 1.54
CA VAL A 71 -3.76 -3.74 0.14
C VAL A 71 -2.54 -4.62 -0.10
N LEU A 72 -1.54 -4.62 0.79
CA LEU A 72 -0.38 -5.51 0.66
C LEU A 72 -0.77 -6.99 0.73
N ARG A 73 -1.68 -7.32 1.63
CA ARG A 73 -2.21 -8.68 1.75
C ARG A 73 -2.98 -9.09 0.50
N ALA A 74 -3.79 -8.21 -0.05
CA ALA A 74 -4.50 -8.44 -1.31
C ALA A 74 -3.52 -8.61 -2.48
N LEU A 75 -2.48 -7.77 -2.56
CA LEU A 75 -1.42 -7.89 -3.55
C LEU A 75 -0.68 -9.22 -3.44
N TYR A 76 -0.38 -9.69 -2.23
CA TYR A 76 0.26 -10.99 -2.00
C TYR A 76 -0.64 -12.14 -2.49
N HIS A 77 -1.89 -12.17 -2.05
CA HIS A 77 -2.81 -13.26 -2.42
C HIS A 77 -3.18 -13.27 -3.91
N THR A 78 -3.05 -12.13 -4.59
CA THR A 78 -3.23 -12.03 -6.05
C THR A 78 -1.92 -12.26 -6.84
N GLY A 79 -0.79 -12.47 -6.17
CA GLY A 79 0.53 -12.66 -6.81
C GLY A 79 1.12 -11.37 -7.42
N ARG A 80 0.56 -10.22 -7.08
CA ARG A 80 0.88 -8.92 -7.65
C ARG A 80 1.84 -8.10 -6.78
N LEU A 81 2.11 -8.52 -5.55
CA LEU A 81 2.94 -7.79 -4.59
C LEU A 81 4.32 -7.38 -5.16
N PRO A 82 5.13 -8.28 -5.73
CA PRO A 82 6.46 -7.91 -6.20
C PRO A 82 6.46 -7.26 -7.61
N HIS A 83 5.28 -6.89 -8.13
CA HIS A 83 5.10 -6.30 -9.45
C HIS A 83 4.43 -4.93 -9.38
N ASP A 84 3.36 -4.82 -8.59
CA ASP A 84 2.39 -3.73 -8.70
C ASP A 84 2.28 -2.87 -7.43
N MET A 85 3.03 -3.15 -6.36
CA MET A 85 2.78 -2.46 -5.08
C MET A 85 2.93 -0.94 -5.15
N PHE A 86 3.82 -0.42 -6.00
CA PHE A 86 4.00 1.01 -6.22
C PHE A 86 2.90 1.66 -7.09
N THR A 87 1.97 0.88 -7.63
CA THR A 87 0.77 1.41 -8.29
C THR A 87 -0.29 1.90 -7.29
N PHE A 88 -0.11 1.56 -6.01
CA PHE A 88 -0.97 1.97 -4.91
C PHE A 88 -0.27 3.04 -4.07
N PRO A 89 -0.99 4.00 -3.46
CA PRO A 89 -0.38 5.05 -2.65
C PRO A 89 -0.08 4.54 -1.23
N LEU A 90 0.74 3.49 -1.15
CA LEU A 90 1.21 2.89 0.10
C LEU A 90 2.08 3.90 0.87
N ASN A 91 1.91 3.94 2.19
CA ASN A 91 2.79 4.72 3.06
C ASN A 91 3.93 3.82 3.58
N PRO A 92 5.21 4.10 3.24
CA PRO A 92 6.34 3.30 3.69
C PRO A 92 6.42 3.14 5.22
N LEU A 93 6.16 4.20 5.98
CA LEU A 93 6.24 4.17 7.44
C LEU A 93 5.10 3.34 8.06
N ALA A 94 3.95 3.28 7.39
CA ALA A 94 2.83 2.46 7.83
C ALA A 94 3.07 0.97 7.60
N VAL A 95 3.88 0.62 6.60
CA VAL A 95 4.11 -0.76 6.18
C VAL A 95 5.35 -1.34 6.84
N ALA A 96 6.49 -0.65 6.70
CA ALA A 96 7.76 -1.13 7.23
C ALA A 96 7.84 -0.97 8.75
N GLY A 97 7.09 0.01 9.32
CA GLY A 97 7.14 0.32 10.74
C GLY A 97 8.57 0.64 11.22
N PRO A 98 8.80 0.77 12.53
CA PRO A 98 10.15 0.69 13.07
C PRO A 98 10.71 -0.74 12.84
N GLU A 99 12.04 -0.84 12.72
CA GLU A 99 12.90 -2.02 12.57
C GLU A 99 12.42 -3.41 13.07
N PRO A 100 11.61 -3.59 14.14
CA PRO A 100 11.02 -4.87 14.52
C PRO A 100 10.46 -5.74 13.39
N LEU A 101 9.76 -5.17 12.38
CA LEU A 101 9.13 -5.99 11.35
C LEU A 101 10.14 -6.68 10.42
N GLU A 102 11.18 -5.95 9.97
CA GLU A 102 12.25 -6.53 9.14
C GLU A 102 12.94 -7.68 9.86
N ARG A 103 13.25 -7.50 11.15
CA ARG A 103 13.88 -8.54 11.98
C ARG A 103 12.99 -9.76 12.16
N THR A 104 11.68 -9.57 12.37
CA THR A 104 10.73 -10.68 12.48
C THR A 104 10.64 -11.46 11.17
N LEU A 105 10.53 -10.77 10.03
CA LEU A 105 10.44 -11.42 8.72
C LEU A 105 11.73 -12.17 8.36
N ALA A 106 12.90 -11.56 8.64
CA ALA A 106 14.18 -12.22 8.49
C ALA A 106 14.29 -13.47 9.36
N GLY A 107 13.90 -13.39 10.64
CA GLY A 107 13.89 -14.55 11.55
C GLY A 107 12.96 -15.69 11.09
N LEU A 108 11.81 -15.36 10.48
CA LEU A 108 10.93 -16.37 9.88
C LEU A 108 11.58 -17.07 8.68
N LEU A 109 12.36 -16.35 7.88
CA LEU A 109 13.10 -16.92 6.75
C LEU A 109 14.33 -17.72 7.18
N GLU A 110 14.94 -17.38 8.31
CA GLU A 110 16.00 -18.19 8.92
C GLU A 110 15.44 -19.53 9.42
N GLN A 111 14.25 -19.52 10.04
CA GLN A 111 13.59 -20.74 10.51
C GLN A 111 13.04 -21.59 9.37
N ASN A 112 12.46 -20.95 8.36
CA ASN A 112 11.92 -21.64 7.19
C ASN A 112 12.17 -20.81 5.91
N PRO A 113 13.26 -21.11 5.18
CA PRO A 113 13.64 -20.38 3.97
C PRO A 113 12.60 -20.41 2.85
N ARG A 114 11.68 -21.39 2.87
CA ARG A 114 10.61 -21.53 1.87
C ARG A 114 9.34 -20.73 2.20
N THR A 115 9.38 -19.89 3.24
CA THR A 115 8.24 -19.05 3.63
C THR A 115 8.09 -17.87 2.67
N LYS A 116 7.43 -18.12 1.53
CA LYS A 116 7.23 -17.14 0.45
C LYS A 116 6.61 -15.82 0.92
N MET A 117 5.64 -15.88 1.84
CA MET A 117 5.01 -14.69 2.39
C MET A 117 6.01 -13.81 3.14
N ALA A 118 6.84 -14.40 3.99
CA ALA A 118 7.83 -13.66 4.76
C ALA A 118 8.87 -13.01 3.84
N PHE A 119 9.29 -13.73 2.80
CA PHE A 119 10.17 -13.21 1.77
C PHE A 119 9.57 -12.02 1.04
N GLU A 120 8.37 -12.15 0.46
CA GLU A 120 7.80 -11.05 -0.32
C GLU A 120 7.48 -9.82 0.53
N TYR A 121 7.06 -10.00 1.79
CA TYR A 121 6.86 -8.89 2.71
C TYR A 121 8.18 -8.22 3.08
N LEU A 122 9.26 -8.98 3.32
CA LEU A 122 10.57 -8.42 3.61
C LEU A 122 11.08 -7.59 2.42
N MET A 123 10.95 -8.13 1.22
CA MET A 123 11.30 -7.43 -0.02
C MET A 123 10.45 -6.17 -0.22
N ALA A 124 9.15 -6.21 0.12
CA ALA A 124 8.30 -5.02 0.10
C ALA A 124 8.77 -3.95 1.08
N CYS A 125 9.19 -4.32 2.29
CA CYS A 125 9.78 -3.37 3.26
C CYS A 125 11.05 -2.71 2.70
N TYR A 126 11.98 -3.49 2.12
CA TYR A 126 13.21 -2.95 1.54
C TYR A 126 12.93 -2.01 0.37
N LEU A 127 12.00 -2.38 -0.52
CA LEU A 127 11.60 -1.55 -1.64
C LEU A 127 10.93 -0.24 -1.19
N LEU A 128 10.01 -0.29 -0.21
CA LEU A 128 9.34 0.90 0.32
C LEU A 128 10.28 1.85 1.06
N THR A 129 11.35 1.32 1.66
CA THR A 129 12.38 2.11 2.37
C THR A 129 13.58 2.49 1.50
N GLY A 130 13.63 2.03 0.24
CA GLY A 130 14.72 2.31 -0.69
C GLY A 130 16.01 1.54 -0.40
N LYS A 131 15.98 0.50 0.45
CA LYS A 131 17.12 -0.39 0.77
C LYS A 131 17.38 -1.39 -0.37
N VAL A 132 17.76 -0.89 -1.56
CA VAL A 132 17.94 -1.70 -2.79
C VAL A 132 19.11 -2.69 -2.71
N ASP A 133 20.12 -2.39 -1.90
CA ASP A 133 21.20 -3.30 -1.54
C ASP A 133 20.65 -4.57 -0.88
N LYS A 134 19.76 -4.41 0.11
CA LYS A 134 19.10 -5.53 0.81
C LYS A 134 18.18 -6.36 -0.07
N VAL A 135 17.56 -5.73 -1.07
CA VAL A 135 16.85 -6.46 -2.13
C VAL A 135 17.82 -7.39 -2.85
N THR A 136 18.96 -6.89 -3.33
CA THR A 136 19.92 -7.70 -4.09
C THR A 136 20.52 -8.85 -3.29
N GLU A 137 20.84 -8.64 -2.01
CA GLU A 137 21.33 -9.69 -1.09
C GLU A 137 20.37 -10.89 -1.00
N ASN A 138 19.06 -10.68 -1.19
CA ASN A 138 18.04 -11.71 -1.02
C ASN A 138 17.59 -12.37 -2.34
N LEU A 139 18.06 -11.92 -3.51
CA LEU A 139 17.63 -12.45 -4.81
C LEU A 139 18.02 -13.91 -5.04
N HIS A 140 19.04 -14.42 -4.36
CA HIS A 140 19.42 -15.84 -4.41
C HIS A 140 18.30 -16.79 -3.94
N ARG A 141 17.35 -16.30 -3.13
CA ARG A 141 16.24 -17.10 -2.58
C ARG A 141 15.10 -17.33 -3.60
N LEU A 142 15.13 -16.65 -4.75
CA LEU A 142 14.05 -16.70 -5.73
C LEU A 142 13.81 -18.12 -6.25
N ASP A 143 14.87 -18.84 -6.58
CA ASP A 143 14.79 -20.21 -7.12
C ASP A 143 14.13 -21.16 -6.11
N ASP A 144 14.54 -21.10 -4.83
CA ASP A 144 13.99 -21.92 -3.74
C ASP A 144 12.51 -21.61 -3.43
N LEU A 145 12.06 -20.40 -3.78
CA LEU A 145 10.68 -19.92 -3.59
C LEU A 145 9.80 -20.13 -4.83
N GLY A 146 10.33 -20.80 -5.87
CA GLY A 146 9.62 -21.17 -7.08
C GLY A 146 9.47 -20.05 -8.10
N TYR A 147 10.27 -18.99 -8.01
CA TYR A 147 10.34 -17.96 -9.03
C TYR A 147 11.18 -18.44 -10.21
N ARG A 148 10.60 -18.47 -11.41
CA ARG A 148 11.34 -18.81 -12.65
C ARG A 148 12.10 -17.61 -13.23
N THR A 149 11.55 -16.43 -13.01
CA THR A 149 12.08 -15.15 -13.44
C THR A 149 11.94 -14.16 -12.28
N PRO A 150 12.91 -13.28 -12.05
CA PRO A 150 12.77 -12.25 -11.03
C PRO A 150 11.56 -11.35 -11.34
N PRO A 151 10.70 -11.07 -10.34
CA PRO A 151 9.66 -10.06 -10.46
C PRO A 151 10.20 -8.69 -10.86
N THR A 152 9.38 -7.93 -11.60
CA THR A 152 9.75 -6.61 -12.14
C THR A 152 10.36 -5.67 -11.12
N LEU A 153 9.76 -5.52 -9.93
CA LEU A 153 10.27 -4.55 -8.95
C LEU A 153 11.62 -4.97 -8.37
N TYR A 154 11.92 -6.28 -8.35
CA TYR A 154 13.20 -6.80 -7.89
C TYR A 154 14.28 -6.58 -8.95
N GLU A 155 13.94 -6.77 -10.23
CA GLU A 155 14.83 -6.41 -11.34
C GLU A 155 15.17 -4.92 -11.35
N GLU A 156 14.15 -4.06 -11.19
CA GLU A 156 14.33 -2.60 -11.18
C GLU A 156 15.20 -2.16 -10.01
N ALA A 157 14.99 -2.70 -8.80
CA ALA A 157 15.83 -2.41 -7.64
C ALA A 157 17.28 -2.89 -7.83
N ALA A 158 17.48 -4.08 -8.41
CA ALA A 158 18.81 -4.58 -8.74
C ALA A 158 19.50 -3.64 -9.74
N LEU A 159 18.81 -3.21 -10.80
CA LEU A 159 19.34 -2.29 -11.79
C LEU A 159 19.75 -0.94 -11.17
N ILE A 160 18.93 -0.38 -10.28
CA ILE A 160 19.25 0.86 -9.55
C ILE A 160 20.52 0.68 -8.72
N HIS A 161 20.61 -0.42 -7.95
CA HIS A 161 21.77 -0.72 -7.14
C HIS A 161 23.04 -0.82 -8.00
N TYR A 162 22.98 -1.50 -9.14
CA TYR A 162 24.09 -1.65 -10.09
C TYR A 162 24.56 -0.31 -10.65
N VAL A 163 23.65 0.52 -11.14
CA VAL A 163 24.02 1.83 -11.71
C VAL A 163 24.64 2.74 -10.64
N SER A 164 24.11 2.70 -9.40
CA SER A 164 24.61 3.54 -8.30
C SER A 164 26.07 3.25 -7.92
N GLN A 165 26.52 2.01 -8.04
CA GLN A 165 27.86 1.60 -7.60
C GLN A 165 28.99 1.98 -8.55
N ARG A 166 28.69 2.50 -9.77
CA ARG A 166 29.65 2.81 -10.86
C ARG A 166 30.62 1.68 -11.25
N HIS A 167 30.57 0.53 -10.59
CA HIS A 167 31.16 -0.71 -11.04
C HIS A 167 30.27 -1.26 -12.16
N ARG A 168 30.88 -1.66 -13.27
CA ARG A 168 30.30 -2.69 -14.13
C ARG A 168 30.75 -4.03 -13.57
N PRO A 169 29.90 -4.85 -12.96
CA PRO A 169 30.28 -6.25 -12.79
C PRO A 169 29.20 -7.19 -13.32
N ASP A 170 29.70 -8.20 -14.02
CA ASP A 170 29.08 -9.46 -14.44
C ASP A 170 27.53 -9.53 -14.41
N VAL A 171 26.92 -9.03 -15.48
CA VAL A 171 25.48 -9.15 -15.80
C VAL A 171 25.03 -10.63 -15.87
N GLY A 172 25.94 -11.58 -15.73
CA GLY A 172 25.68 -13.01 -15.74
C GLY A 172 24.94 -13.57 -14.51
N GLN A 173 25.00 -12.91 -13.34
CA GLN A 173 24.39 -13.48 -12.11
C GLN A 173 22.93 -13.08 -11.89
N ILE A 174 22.51 -11.89 -12.34
CA ILE A 174 21.12 -11.44 -12.22
C ILE A 174 20.55 -11.25 -13.62
N LYS A 175 19.65 -12.16 -14.01
CA LYS A 175 18.93 -12.10 -15.28
C LYS A 175 17.97 -10.90 -15.26
N ILE A 176 18.46 -9.71 -15.61
CA ILE A 176 17.63 -8.53 -15.81
C ILE A 176 17.05 -8.56 -17.23
N SER A 177 15.74 -8.44 -17.34
CA SER A 177 15.03 -8.39 -18.61
C SER A 177 15.36 -7.12 -19.43
N PRO A 178 15.44 -7.23 -20.78
CA PRO A 178 15.60 -6.06 -21.65
C PRO A 178 14.51 -5.01 -21.44
N GLU A 179 13.28 -5.43 -21.10
CA GLU A 179 12.14 -4.55 -20.82
C GLU A 179 12.40 -3.67 -19.60
N THR A 180 12.99 -4.22 -18.54
CA THR A 180 13.35 -3.46 -17.33
C THR A 180 14.44 -2.44 -17.62
N ILE A 181 15.45 -2.78 -18.43
CA ILE A 181 16.48 -1.83 -18.89
C ILE A 181 15.85 -0.69 -19.69
N LYS A 182 14.95 -1.02 -20.62
CA LYS A 182 14.25 -0.02 -21.45
C LYS A 182 13.38 0.91 -20.62
N ARG A 183 12.68 0.38 -19.60
CA ARG A 183 11.90 1.20 -18.66
C ARG A 183 12.79 2.16 -17.90
N TYR A 184 13.89 1.67 -17.34
CA TYR A 184 14.87 2.50 -16.64
C TYR A 184 15.37 3.66 -17.52
N GLN A 185 15.83 3.36 -18.74
CA GLN A 185 16.30 4.37 -19.71
C GLN A 185 15.26 5.42 -20.11
N ARG A 186 13.96 5.17 -19.93
CA ARG A 186 12.92 6.17 -20.19
C ARG A 186 12.83 7.21 -19.06
N PHE A 187 13.26 6.85 -17.86
CA PHE A 187 13.17 7.71 -16.67
C PHE A 187 14.45 8.53 -16.41
N VAL A 188 15.61 8.10 -16.93
CA VAL A 188 16.89 8.81 -16.83
C VAL A 188 17.16 9.64 -18.08
#